data_AF-A0A094EEA4-F1
#
_entry.id   AF-A0A094EEA4-F1
#
_cell.length_a   1.000
_cell.length_b   1.000
_cell.length_c   1.000
_cell.angle_alpha   90.00
_cell.angle_beta   90.00
_cell.angle_gamma   90.00
#
_symmetry.space_group_name_H-M   'P 1'
#
loop_
_entity.id
_entity.type
_entity.pdbx_description
1 polymer ?
#
loop_
_entity_poly.entity_id
_entity_poly.type
_entity_poly.pdbx_seq_one_letter_code
_entity_poly.pdbx_strand_id
1 'polypeptide(L)'
;PPLPSPSPLPISSSTNKLLTPAALANKQIWHITAPASLSLASLKNLTLPASSGADEDEEDAPTISLPGGEYSVALAAATADTTRVLLPGRGGYKALEAPVGRTLHLQRVNVVGGEVYVGRKREARKQPEGLRMRFRPIGFGEEGECGEIGEVEGDEVVGERPVFKKHKKSGEGEVEEGEKERERKERERKERKERKEKKEKGKGKEKKVKK
;
A
#
# COMPACT_ATOMS: atom_id res chain seq x y z
N PRO A 1 -11.33 -3.92 -51.25
CA PRO A 1 -12.27 -2.82 -50.89
C PRO A 1 -11.50 -1.73 -50.14
N PRO A 2 -11.53 -0.45 -50.58
CA PRO A 2 -10.88 0.62 -49.83
C PRO A 2 -11.67 0.88 -48.53
N LEU A 3 -10.93 1.10 -47.44
CA LEU A 3 -11.48 1.41 -46.12
C LEU A 3 -12.26 2.74 -46.17
N PRO A 4 -13.38 2.87 -45.43
CA PRO A 4 -14.13 4.12 -45.37
C PRO A 4 -13.26 5.23 -44.76
N SER A 5 -13.16 6.35 -45.48
CA SER A 5 -12.51 7.56 -44.99
C SER A 5 -13.26 8.11 -43.77
N PRO A 6 -12.56 8.60 -42.73
CA PRO A 6 -13.22 9.16 -41.55
C PRO A 6 -14.07 10.37 -41.96
N SER A 7 -15.38 10.28 -41.70
CA SER A 7 -16.32 11.37 -41.89
C SER A 7 -15.94 12.58 -41.02
N PRO A 8 -15.84 13.80 -41.57
CA PRO A 8 -15.52 14.98 -40.78
C PRO A 8 -16.63 15.24 -39.76
N LEU A 9 -16.25 15.29 -38.48
CA LEU A 9 -17.16 15.58 -37.38
C LEU A 9 -17.74 17.00 -37.54
N PRO A 10 -19.02 17.23 -37.21
CA PRO A 10 -19.62 18.54 -37.29
C PRO A 10 -18.89 19.53 -36.36
N ILE A 11 -18.57 20.70 -36.91
CA ILE A 11 -17.93 21.81 -36.18
C ILE A 11 -18.94 22.35 -35.16
N SER A 12 -19.02 21.76 -33.96
CA SER A 12 -19.84 22.34 -32.89
C SER A 12 -19.09 23.52 -32.27
N SER A 13 -19.32 24.71 -32.81
CA SER A 13 -18.74 25.99 -32.33
C SER A 13 -19.02 26.29 -30.85
N SER A 14 -20.10 25.73 -30.29
CA SER A 14 -20.51 25.95 -28.90
C SER A 14 -19.55 25.35 -27.87
N THR A 15 -19.01 24.15 -28.12
CA THR A 15 -18.12 23.45 -27.17
C THR A 15 -16.75 24.12 -27.05
N ASN A 16 -16.25 24.71 -28.13
CA ASN A 16 -14.99 25.45 -28.13
C ASN A 16 -15.00 26.67 -27.20
N LYS A 17 -16.16 27.31 -26.98
CA LYS A 17 -16.28 28.46 -26.08
C LYS A 17 -16.09 28.07 -24.60
N LEU A 18 -16.47 26.84 -24.23
CA LEU A 18 -16.35 26.32 -22.86
C LEU A 18 -14.92 26.02 -22.45
N LEU A 19 -14.02 25.85 -23.42
CA LEU A 19 -12.62 25.45 -23.22
C LEU A 19 -11.67 26.62 -23.42
N THR A 20 -12.15 27.86 -23.31
CA THR A 20 -11.30 29.05 -23.29
C THR A 20 -10.65 29.24 -21.93
N PRO A 21 -9.44 29.82 -21.84
CA PRO A 21 -8.76 30.03 -20.55
C PRO A 21 -9.61 30.75 -19.51
N ALA A 22 -10.39 31.76 -19.92
CA ALA A 22 -11.30 32.48 -19.04
C ALA A 22 -12.45 31.59 -18.51
N ALA A 23 -12.99 30.70 -19.36
CA ALA A 23 -14.05 29.77 -18.95
C ALA A 23 -13.55 28.64 -18.05
N LEU A 24 -12.23 28.37 -18.07
CA LEU A 24 -11.57 27.32 -17.30
C LEU A 24 -11.06 27.76 -15.92
N ALA A 25 -11.18 29.04 -15.55
CA ALA A 25 -10.59 29.58 -14.31
C ALA A 25 -10.93 28.78 -13.03
N ASN A 26 -12.12 28.16 -12.97
CA ASN A 26 -12.56 27.31 -11.86
C ASN A 26 -13.06 25.93 -12.35
N LYS A 27 -12.59 25.48 -13.52
CA LYS A 27 -12.99 24.21 -14.13
C LYS A 27 -11.75 23.38 -14.44
N GLN A 28 -11.94 22.08 -14.52
CA GLN A 28 -10.86 21.15 -14.83
C GLN A 28 -11.22 20.34 -16.07
N ILE A 29 -10.19 20.01 -16.84
CA ILE A 29 -10.30 19.06 -17.94
C ILE A 29 -9.77 17.72 -17.44
N TRP A 30 -10.59 16.69 -17.48
CA TRP A 30 -10.20 15.35 -17.09
C TRP A 30 -10.14 14.43 -18.31
N HIS A 31 -9.19 13.52 -18.29
CA HIS A 31 -9.06 12.47 -19.27
C HIS A 31 -9.45 11.15 -18.61
N ILE A 32 -10.54 10.54 -19.08
CA ILE A 32 -11.06 9.29 -18.51
C ILE A 32 -10.90 8.21 -19.56
N THR A 33 -10.19 7.15 -19.21
CA THR A 33 -10.00 5.98 -20.06
C THR A 33 -10.91 4.85 -19.59
N ALA A 34 -11.65 4.25 -20.51
CA ALA A 34 -12.53 3.12 -20.23
C ALA A 34 -12.32 2.00 -21.26
N PRO A 35 -12.57 0.73 -20.89
CA PRO A 35 -12.52 -0.38 -21.84
C PRO A 35 -13.55 -0.19 -22.95
N ALA A 36 -13.17 -0.52 -24.20
CA ALA A 36 -14.05 -0.36 -25.35
C ALA A 36 -15.33 -1.24 -25.28
N SER A 37 -15.29 -2.32 -24.51
CA SER A 37 -16.44 -3.19 -24.27
C SER A 37 -17.50 -2.57 -23.34
N LEU A 38 -17.15 -1.49 -22.64
CA LEU A 38 -18.01 -0.84 -21.67
C LEU A 38 -18.74 0.36 -22.29
N SER A 39 -20.07 0.31 -22.26
CA SER A 39 -20.88 1.45 -22.69
C SER A 39 -20.93 2.53 -21.60
N LEU A 40 -20.43 3.73 -21.91
CA LEU A 40 -20.50 4.88 -21.01
C LEU A 40 -21.93 5.44 -20.86
N ALA A 41 -22.87 5.06 -21.73
CA ALA A 41 -24.24 5.55 -21.68
C ALA A 41 -25.00 5.07 -20.43
N SER A 42 -24.60 3.94 -19.83
CA SER A 42 -25.21 3.43 -18.59
C SER A 42 -24.64 4.06 -17.32
N LEU A 43 -23.56 4.85 -17.43
CA LEU A 43 -22.88 5.42 -16.27
C LEU A 43 -23.64 6.66 -15.78
N LYS A 44 -24.32 6.53 -14.63
CA LYS A 44 -25.07 7.63 -14.00
C LYS A 44 -24.22 8.44 -13.03
N ASN A 45 -23.47 7.74 -12.19
CA ASN A 45 -22.65 8.32 -11.14
C ASN A 45 -21.26 7.72 -11.19
N LEU A 46 -20.24 8.57 -11.01
CA LEU A 46 -18.85 8.17 -10.91
C LEU A 46 -18.35 8.62 -9.53
N THR A 47 -18.07 7.66 -8.66
CA THR A 47 -17.38 7.96 -7.40
C THR A 47 -15.89 8.05 -7.69
N LEU A 48 -15.27 9.13 -7.23
CA LEU A 48 -13.86 9.39 -7.43
C LEU A 48 -13.09 8.97 -6.17
N PRO A 49 -11.91 8.37 -6.31
CA PRO A 49 -11.05 8.13 -5.16
C PRO A 49 -10.72 9.46 -4.48
N ALA A 50 -10.71 9.47 -3.14
CA ALA A 50 -10.20 10.59 -2.38
C ALA A 50 -8.70 10.76 -2.69
N SER A 51 -8.22 12.00 -2.62
CA SER A 51 -7.01 12.43 -3.32
C SER A 51 -5.74 11.60 -3.03
N SER A 52 -5.13 11.07 -4.10
CA SER A 52 -3.68 10.86 -4.31
C SER A 52 -2.83 10.20 -3.20
N GLY A 53 -3.43 9.61 -2.19
CA GLY A 53 -2.72 8.90 -1.14
C GLY A 53 -2.49 7.46 -1.57
N ALA A 54 -1.22 7.07 -1.76
CA ALA A 54 -0.80 5.68 -1.85
C ALA A 54 -1.00 4.90 -0.52
N ASP A 55 -1.88 5.41 0.35
CA ASP A 55 -2.12 4.99 1.73
C ASP A 55 -3.58 4.55 1.96
N GLU A 56 -4.45 4.66 0.95
CA GLU A 56 -5.76 4.00 0.99
C GLU A 56 -5.55 2.61 0.40
N ASP A 57 -5.74 1.60 1.24
CA ASP A 57 -5.67 0.19 0.88
C ASP A 57 -6.31 -0.02 -0.50
N GLU A 58 -5.57 -0.62 -1.46
CA GLU A 58 -6.09 -0.95 -2.80
C GLU A 58 -7.43 -1.71 -2.77
N GLU A 59 -7.77 -2.28 -1.60
CA GLU A 59 -9.02 -2.98 -1.32
C GLU A 59 -10.26 -2.08 -1.18
N ASP A 60 -10.14 -0.79 -0.83
CA ASP A 60 -11.30 0.09 -0.57
C ASP A 60 -11.57 1.10 -1.70
N ALA A 61 -10.96 0.87 -2.87
CA ALA A 61 -11.22 1.69 -4.04
C ALA A 61 -12.72 1.63 -4.42
N PRO A 62 -13.39 2.78 -4.62
CA PRO A 62 -14.82 2.81 -4.88
C PRO A 62 -15.13 2.00 -6.14
N THR A 63 -15.93 0.95 -5.95
CA THR A 63 -16.31 0.02 -7.01
C THR A 63 -17.70 0.37 -7.55
N ILE A 64 -17.86 0.27 -8.87
CA ILE A 64 -19.07 0.61 -9.60
C ILE A 64 -19.49 -0.63 -10.40
N SER A 65 -20.74 -1.06 -10.21
CA SER A 65 -21.34 -2.14 -10.99
C SER A 65 -21.80 -1.60 -12.35
N LEU A 66 -21.21 -2.12 -13.43
CA LEU A 66 -21.54 -1.75 -14.80
C LEU A 66 -21.81 -3.00 -15.64
N PRO A 67 -22.46 -2.87 -16.81
CA PRO A 67 -22.63 -4.00 -17.71
C PRO A 67 -21.28 -4.65 -18.03
N GLY A 68 -21.12 -5.93 -17.66
CA GLY A 68 -19.87 -6.68 -17.83
C GLY A 68 -19.09 -6.97 -16.55
N GLY A 69 -19.50 -6.41 -15.40
CA GLY A 69 -18.95 -6.75 -14.08
C GLY A 69 -18.74 -5.54 -13.17
N GLU A 70 -17.88 -5.73 -12.18
CA GLU A 70 -17.45 -4.66 -11.29
C GLU A 70 -16.22 -3.93 -11.83
N TYR A 71 -16.23 -2.61 -11.67
CA TYR A 71 -15.16 -1.75 -12.14
C TYR A 71 -14.73 -0.78 -11.04
N SER A 72 -13.44 -0.52 -10.92
CA SER A 72 -12.86 0.48 -10.03
C SER A 72 -12.30 1.64 -10.83
N VAL A 73 -12.23 2.82 -10.20
CA VAL A 73 -11.65 4.03 -10.78
C VAL A 73 -10.31 4.30 -10.12
N ALA A 74 -9.23 4.14 -10.89
CA ALA A 74 -7.87 4.43 -10.45
C ALA A 74 -7.38 5.78 -10.98
N LEU A 75 -6.65 6.53 -10.16
CA LEU A 75 -5.98 7.75 -10.59
C LEU A 75 -4.63 7.40 -11.24
N ALA A 76 -4.37 7.90 -12.44
CA ALA A 76 -3.12 7.63 -13.14
C ALA A 76 -1.96 8.39 -12.47
N ALA A 77 -0.93 7.65 -12.03
CA ALA A 77 0.22 8.16 -11.29
C ALA A 77 0.99 9.29 -12.00
N ALA A 78 0.98 9.28 -13.34
CA ALA A 78 1.59 10.32 -14.16
C ALA A 78 0.53 10.93 -15.07
N THR A 79 -0.15 11.96 -14.57
CA THR A 79 -1.03 12.76 -15.41
C THR A 79 -0.65 14.22 -15.42
N ALA A 80 -0.09 14.69 -16.53
CA ALA A 80 -0.25 16.08 -16.97
C ALA A 80 0.38 16.32 -18.35
N ASP A 81 1.55 15.73 -18.63
CA ASP A 81 2.44 16.35 -19.64
C ASP A 81 2.33 15.76 -21.06
N THR A 82 1.84 14.54 -21.23
CA THR A 82 1.83 13.86 -22.54
C THR A 82 0.52 14.01 -23.32
N THR A 83 -0.59 14.30 -22.65
CA THR A 83 -1.91 14.30 -23.27
C THR A 83 -2.35 15.72 -23.58
N ARG A 84 -2.66 16.01 -24.85
CA ARG A 84 -3.13 17.33 -25.30
C ARG A 84 -4.54 17.27 -25.84
N VAL A 85 -5.35 18.27 -25.52
CA VAL A 85 -6.72 18.39 -26.03
C VAL A 85 -6.68 19.13 -27.35
N LEU A 86 -7.34 18.57 -28.37
CA LEU A 86 -7.43 19.16 -29.70
C LEU A 86 -8.84 19.67 -29.96
N LEU A 87 -8.96 20.94 -30.34
CA LEU A 87 -10.22 21.61 -30.63
C LEU A 87 -10.40 21.78 -32.14
N PRO A 88 -11.57 21.43 -32.70
CA PRO A 88 -11.86 21.63 -34.11
C PRO A 88 -12.02 23.13 -34.42
N GLY A 89 -11.32 23.62 -35.43
CA GLY A 89 -11.40 25.00 -35.91
C GLY A 89 -11.58 25.06 -37.43
N ARG A 90 -11.68 26.29 -37.96
CA ARG A 90 -11.97 26.57 -39.38
C ARG A 90 -10.92 26.03 -40.38
N GLY A 91 -9.76 25.61 -39.89
CA GLY A 91 -8.65 25.07 -40.70
C GLY A 91 -8.05 23.80 -40.13
N GLY A 92 -8.82 23.01 -39.39
CA GLY A 92 -8.37 21.77 -38.75
C GLY A 92 -8.33 21.87 -37.23
N TYR A 93 -7.60 20.96 -36.59
CA TYR A 93 -7.51 20.90 -35.13
C TYR A 93 -6.42 21.81 -34.58
N LYS A 94 -6.71 22.49 -33.47
CA LYS A 94 -5.74 23.28 -32.71
C LYS A 94 -5.59 22.71 -31.31
N ALA A 95 -4.35 22.61 -30.84
CA ALA A 95 -4.09 22.21 -29.48
C ALA A 95 -4.53 23.30 -28.50
N LEU A 96 -5.23 22.89 -27.45
CA LEU A 96 -5.57 23.73 -26.33
C LEU A 96 -4.33 23.90 -25.43
N GLU A 97 -4.08 25.12 -24.97
CA GLU A 97 -2.95 25.42 -24.09
C GLU A 97 -3.19 24.95 -22.64
N ALA A 98 -4.45 24.84 -22.22
CA ALA A 98 -4.81 24.39 -20.88
C ALA A 98 -4.48 22.89 -20.70
N PRO A 99 -3.76 22.50 -19.62
CA PRO A 99 -3.40 21.11 -19.37
C PRO A 99 -4.59 20.27 -18.90
N VAL A 100 -4.45 18.96 -19.04
CA VAL A 100 -5.37 17.99 -18.43
C VAL A 100 -5.08 17.93 -16.93
N GLY A 101 -6.08 18.21 -16.11
CA GLY A 101 -5.92 18.27 -14.65
C GLY A 101 -5.78 16.91 -13.98
N ARG A 102 -6.48 15.87 -14.47
CA ARG A 102 -6.44 14.50 -13.93
C ARG A 102 -6.69 13.46 -15.02
N THR A 103 -6.05 12.29 -14.91
CA THR A 103 -6.37 11.11 -15.72
C THR A 103 -6.86 10.01 -14.80
N LEU A 104 -7.98 9.42 -15.19
CA LEU A 104 -8.63 8.34 -14.49
C LEU A 104 -8.69 7.12 -15.42
N HIS A 105 -8.42 5.95 -14.85
CA HIS A 105 -8.57 4.68 -15.53
C HIS A 105 -9.71 3.91 -14.88
N LEU A 106 -10.72 3.60 -15.69
CA LEU A 106 -11.77 2.66 -15.30
C LEU A 106 -11.27 1.25 -15.58
N GLN A 107 -11.05 0.47 -14.53
CA GLN A 107 -10.48 -0.87 -14.62
C GLN A 107 -11.47 -1.89 -14.11
N ARG A 108 -11.52 -3.07 -14.72
CA ARG A 108 -12.39 -4.16 -14.25
C ARG A 108 -11.76 -4.78 -13.01
N VAL A 109 -12.53 -4.91 -11.94
CA VAL A 109 -12.13 -5.65 -10.74
C VAL A 109 -12.33 -7.13 -11.04
N ASN A 110 -11.25 -7.90 -10.94
CA ASN A 110 -11.30 -9.35 -11.05
C ASN A 110 -11.02 -9.94 -9.67
N VAL A 111 -11.97 -10.73 -9.16
CA VAL A 111 -11.72 -11.53 -7.96
C VAL A 111 -10.85 -12.71 -8.39
N VAL A 112 -9.57 -12.65 -8.05
CA VAL A 112 -8.67 -13.79 -8.24
C VAL A 112 -8.94 -14.76 -7.09
N GLY A 113 -9.73 -15.80 -7.36
CA GLY A 113 -9.97 -16.86 -6.40
C GLY A 113 -8.68 -17.61 -6.10
N GLY A 114 -8.29 -17.64 -4.82
CA GLY A 114 -7.18 -18.45 -4.33
C GLY A 114 -7.49 -18.88 -2.90
N GLU A 115 -7.44 -20.17 -2.64
CA GLU A 115 -7.48 -20.66 -1.26
C GLU A 115 -6.25 -20.11 -0.54
N VAL A 116 -6.47 -19.39 0.55
CA VAL A 116 -5.38 -18.94 1.43
C VAL A 116 -4.68 -20.20 1.92
N TYR A 117 -3.44 -20.43 1.45
CA TYR A 117 -2.67 -21.58 1.87
C TYR A 117 -2.32 -21.44 3.36
N VAL A 118 -3.12 -22.07 4.21
CA VAL A 118 -2.83 -22.17 5.63
C VAL A 118 -1.72 -23.20 5.79
N GLY A 119 -0.49 -22.72 5.98
CA GLY A 119 0.67 -23.57 6.20
C GLY A 119 0.43 -24.54 7.35
N ARG A 120 0.36 -25.84 7.04
CA ARG A 120 0.15 -26.89 8.06
C ARG A 120 1.35 -26.92 8.99
N LYS A 121 1.17 -26.53 10.25
CA LYS A 121 2.21 -26.67 11.27
C LYS A 121 2.53 -28.17 11.41
N ARG A 122 3.81 -28.53 11.23
CA ARG A 122 4.27 -29.90 11.46
C ARG A 122 4.14 -30.22 12.94
N GLU A 123 3.47 -31.30 13.26
CA GLU A 123 3.38 -31.79 14.64
C GLU A 123 4.76 -32.15 15.17
N ALA A 124 5.01 -31.85 16.45
CA ALA A 124 6.24 -32.25 17.11
C ALA A 124 6.31 -33.78 17.18
N ARG A 125 7.50 -34.35 16.90
CA ARG A 125 7.70 -35.80 17.01
C ARG A 125 7.49 -36.24 18.46
N LYS A 126 6.62 -37.23 18.67
CA LYS A 126 6.42 -37.87 19.98
C LYS A 126 7.73 -38.55 20.42
N GLN A 127 8.09 -38.40 21.68
CA GLN A 127 9.20 -39.16 22.26
C GLN A 127 8.82 -40.65 22.31
N PRO A 128 9.77 -41.58 22.09
CA PRO A 128 9.51 -43.00 22.26
C PRO A 128 9.18 -43.33 23.71
N GLU A 129 8.20 -44.20 23.91
CA GLU A 129 7.73 -44.66 25.22
C GLU A 129 8.75 -45.62 25.87
N GLY A 130 8.74 -45.71 27.20
CA GLY A 130 9.55 -46.67 27.97
C GLY A 130 11.04 -46.30 28.07
N LEU A 131 11.39 -45.01 27.99
CA LEU A 131 12.76 -44.56 28.11
C LEU A 131 13.28 -44.81 29.53
N ARG A 132 14.25 -45.72 29.66
CA ARG A 132 14.88 -46.08 30.92
C ARG A 132 16.36 -45.71 30.96
N MET A 133 16.86 -45.42 32.16
CA MET A 133 18.28 -45.20 32.40
C MET A 133 19.09 -46.43 32.00
N ARG A 134 20.03 -46.27 31.06
CA ARG A 134 20.87 -47.36 30.52
C ARG A 134 22.23 -47.47 31.20
N PHE A 135 22.66 -46.41 31.87
CA PHE A 135 23.94 -46.36 32.56
C PHE A 135 23.77 -46.85 34.00
N ARG A 136 24.50 -47.90 34.37
CA ARG A 136 24.55 -48.44 35.74
C ARG A 136 25.98 -48.32 36.27
N PRO A 137 26.24 -47.51 37.31
CA PRO A 137 27.54 -47.46 37.96
C PRO A 137 27.94 -48.81 38.54
N ILE A 138 29.24 -49.06 38.64
CA ILE A 138 29.79 -50.27 39.27
C ILE A 138 29.33 -50.32 40.74
N GLY A 139 28.73 -51.43 41.16
CA GLY A 139 28.20 -51.64 42.52
C GLY A 139 26.68 -51.54 42.66
N PHE A 140 25.95 -51.17 41.60
CA PHE A 140 24.48 -51.24 41.57
C PHE A 140 24.04 -52.62 41.03
N GLY A 141 23.41 -53.43 41.87
CA GLY A 141 23.01 -54.81 41.55
C GLY A 141 21.95 -54.91 40.44
N GLU A 142 21.71 -56.14 39.95
CA GLU A 142 20.78 -56.42 38.85
C GLU A 142 19.32 -56.05 39.20
N GLU A 143 18.98 -56.11 40.49
CA GLU A 143 17.66 -55.92 41.10
C GLU A 143 17.39 -54.47 41.60
N GLY A 144 18.33 -53.54 41.38
CA GLY A 144 18.13 -52.15 41.77
C GLY A 144 17.10 -51.47 40.85
N GLU A 145 15.95 -51.06 41.41
CA GLU A 145 14.94 -50.25 40.70
C GLU A 145 15.60 -48.99 40.13
N CYS A 146 15.78 -49.00 38.81
CA CYS A 146 16.26 -47.85 38.08
C CYS A 146 15.04 -47.09 37.58
N GLY A 147 14.80 -45.88 38.09
CA GLY A 147 13.61 -45.10 37.79
C GLY A 147 13.28 -45.02 36.29
N GLU A 148 12.00 -45.14 35.97
CA GLU A 148 11.46 -44.94 34.63
C GLU A 148 11.39 -43.44 34.31
N ILE A 149 11.83 -43.03 33.12
CA ILE A 149 11.76 -41.62 32.71
C ILE A 149 10.46 -41.43 31.93
N GLY A 150 9.48 -40.83 32.59
CA GLY A 150 8.16 -40.54 32.06
C GLY A 150 7.12 -41.49 32.65
N GLU A 151 6.25 -40.97 33.52
CA GLU A 151 5.16 -41.73 34.13
C GLU A 151 4.14 -42.14 33.07
N VAL A 152 3.80 -43.43 33.04
CA VAL A 152 2.64 -43.96 32.32
C VAL A 152 1.53 -44.15 33.34
N GLU A 153 0.73 -43.10 33.56
CA GLU A 153 -0.63 -43.24 34.09
C GLU A 153 -1.50 -42.05 33.65
N GLY A 154 -2.53 -42.34 32.85
CA GLY A 154 -3.71 -41.49 32.72
C GLY A 154 -3.71 -40.42 31.63
N ASP A 155 -4.78 -40.46 30.84
CA ASP A 155 -5.32 -39.42 29.95
C ASP A 155 -5.13 -37.97 30.46
N GLU A 156 -4.94 -37.05 29.51
CA GLU A 156 -5.13 -35.59 29.65
C GLU A 156 -4.36 -34.83 30.74
N VAL A 157 -3.06 -34.58 30.51
CA VAL A 157 -2.49 -33.28 30.91
C VAL A 157 -1.64 -32.74 29.77
N VAL A 158 -2.14 -31.67 29.14
CA VAL A 158 -1.33 -30.76 28.31
C VAL A 158 -0.25 -30.19 29.21
N GLY A 159 0.87 -30.90 29.33
CA GLY A 159 2.04 -30.43 30.06
C GLY A 159 2.57 -29.19 29.36
N GLU A 160 2.35 -28.02 29.98
CA GLU A 160 3.05 -26.80 29.63
C GLU A 160 4.54 -27.11 29.52
N ARG A 161 5.11 -26.79 28.36
CA ARG A 161 6.57 -26.77 28.16
C ARG A 161 7.19 -26.03 29.35
N PRO A 162 8.17 -26.59 30.06
CA PRO A 162 8.83 -25.86 31.13
C PRO A 162 9.46 -24.60 30.53
N VAL A 163 8.88 -23.45 30.86
CA VAL A 163 9.43 -22.15 30.51
C VAL A 163 10.65 -21.97 31.38
N PHE A 164 11.83 -22.10 30.78
CA PHE A 164 13.08 -21.70 31.44
C PHE A 164 12.94 -20.22 31.83
N LYS A 165 12.64 -19.94 33.10
CA LYS A 165 12.75 -18.60 33.67
C LYS A 165 14.21 -18.22 33.51
N LYS A 166 14.49 -17.31 32.58
CA LYS A 166 15.82 -16.71 32.44
C LYS A 166 16.21 -16.19 33.83
N HIS A 167 17.28 -16.75 34.37
CA HIS A 167 17.86 -16.27 35.62
C HIS A 167 18.07 -14.76 35.48
N LYS A 168 17.51 -14.01 36.44
CA LYS A 168 17.74 -12.57 36.59
C LYS A 168 19.23 -12.38 36.79
N LYS A 169 19.95 -12.14 35.69
CA LYS A 169 21.35 -11.77 35.71
C LYS A 169 21.39 -10.39 36.36
N SER A 170 22.02 -10.34 37.53
CA SER A 170 22.53 -9.11 38.14
C SER A 170 23.22 -8.27 37.07
N GLY A 171 22.76 -7.03 36.89
CA GLY A 171 23.17 -6.14 35.82
C GLY A 171 22.28 -4.91 35.78
N GLU A 172 22.38 -4.10 36.82
CA GLU A 172 21.94 -2.71 36.86
C GLU A 172 22.63 -1.96 35.71
N GLY A 173 21.91 -1.50 34.68
CA GLY A 173 22.54 -0.69 33.62
C GLY A 173 21.86 -0.47 32.27
N GLU A 174 20.90 -1.28 31.82
CA GLU A 174 20.47 -1.22 30.40
C GLU A 174 19.09 -0.61 30.10
N VAL A 175 18.28 -0.25 31.10
CA VAL A 175 16.95 0.34 30.83
C VAL A 175 17.01 1.88 30.68
N GLU A 176 18.01 2.53 31.27
CA GLU A 176 18.15 3.99 31.19
C GLU A 176 18.84 4.46 29.89
N GLU A 177 19.64 3.59 29.26
CA GLU A 177 20.42 3.96 28.07
C GLU A 177 19.53 4.06 26.81
N GLY A 178 18.54 3.17 26.67
CA GLY A 178 17.62 3.16 25.53
C GLY A 178 16.64 4.35 25.50
N GLU A 179 16.24 4.89 26.66
CA GLU A 179 15.42 6.10 26.72
C GLU A 179 16.26 7.36 26.48
N LYS A 180 17.47 7.45 27.07
CA LYS A 180 18.39 8.57 26.82
C LYS A 180 18.85 8.64 25.36
N GLU A 181 19.06 7.49 24.69
CA GLU A 181 19.42 7.46 23.27
C GLU A 181 18.28 7.94 22.37
N ARG A 182 17.04 7.55 22.68
CA ARG A 182 15.84 8.02 21.96
C ARG A 182 15.62 9.52 22.14
N GLU A 183 15.77 10.03 23.36
CA GLU A 183 15.63 11.46 23.66
C GLU A 183 16.72 12.30 22.97
N ARG A 184 17.97 11.83 22.97
CA ARG A 184 19.09 12.50 22.30
C ARG A 184 18.89 12.56 20.77
N LYS A 185 18.39 11.49 20.18
CA LYS A 185 18.10 11.40 18.74
C LYS A 185 16.94 12.30 18.32
N GLU A 186 15.93 12.48 19.18
CA GLU A 186 14.82 13.41 18.93
C GLU A 186 15.28 14.88 19.01
N ARG A 187 16.11 15.20 20.00
CA ARG A 187 16.65 16.56 20.19
C ARG A 187 17.55 16.98 19.03
N GLU A 188 18.42 16.09 18.55
CA GLU A 188 19.29 16.35 17.39
C GLU A 188 18.47 16.59 16.11
N ARG A 189 17.37 15.85 15.93
CA ARG A 189 16.49 16.01 14.77
C ARG A 189 15.74 17.36 14.79
N LYS A 190 15.31 17.82 15.98
CA LYS A 190 14.68 19.15 16.16
C LYS A 190 15.67 20.27 15.87
N GLU A 191 16.89 20.19 16.39
CA GLU A 191 17.92 21.22 16.20
C GLU A 191 18.37 21.35 14.73
N ARG A 192 18.49 20.21 14.02
CA ARG A 192 18.80 20.19 12.58
C ARG A 192 17.69 20.82 11.74
N LYS A 193 16.42 20.66 12.13
CA LYS A 193 15.27 21.26 11.44
C LYS A 193 15.24 22.77 11.62
N GLU A 194 15.47 23.25 12.85
CA GLU A 194 15.51 24.69 13.17
C GLU A 194 16.69 25.41 12.48
N ARG A 195 17.87 24.77 12.41
CA ARG A 195 19.03 25.33 11.72
C ARG A 195 18.83 25.42 10.20
N LYS A 196 18.08 24.49 9.60
CA LYS A 196 17.73 24.53 8.17
C LYS A 196 16.76 25.68 7.88
N GLU A 197 15.78 25.89 8.76
CA GLU A 197 14.79 26.96 8.62
C GLU A 197 15.40 28.36 8.80
N LYS A 198 16.32 28.54 9.77
CA LYS A 198 17.07 29.81 9.92
C LYS A 198 17.96 30.12 8.71
N LYS A 199 18.55 29.09 8.07
CA LYS A 199 19.39 29.26 6.87
C LYS A 199 18.56 29.66 5.64
N GLU A 200 17.33 29.18 5.52
CA GLU A 200 16.40 29.58 4.46
C GLU A 200 15.85 31.01 4.68
N LYS A 201 15.51 31.38 5.92
CA LYS A 201 15.09 32.74 6.27
C LYS A 201 16.22 33.78 6.10
N GLY A 202 17.48 33.40 6.36
CA GLY A 202 18.65 34.26 6.13
C GLY A 202 18.90 34.55 4.64
N LYS A 203 18.79 33.55 3.77
CA LYS A 203 18.95 33.72 2.31
C LYS A 203 17.82 34.54 1.67
N GLY A 204 16.65 34.59 2.30
CA GLY A 204 15.53 35.45 1.86
C GLY A 204 15.75 36.94 2.12
N LYS A 205 16.54 37.31 3.14
CA LYS A 205 16.82 38.72 3.47
C LYS A 205 17.92 39.33 2.60
N GLU A 206 18.94 38.57 2.19
CA GLU A 206 19.99 39.07 1.28
C GLU A 206 19.48 39.35 -0.15
N LYS A 207 18.44 38.63 -0.63
CA LYS A 207 17.86 38.89 -1.95
C LYS A 207 16.92 40.10 -2.02
N LYS A 208 16.50 40.67 -0.88
CA LYS A 208 15.64 41.87 -0.83
C LYS A 208 16.41 43.20 -0.71
N VAL A 209 17.72 43.17 -0.48
CA VAL A 209 18.58 44.37 -0.37
C VAL A 209 19.34 44.65 -1.69
N LYS A 210 19.23 43.79 -2.69
CA LYS A 210 19.97 43.87 -3.96
C LYS A 210 19.07 44.05 -5.19
N LYS A 211 17.97 44.80 -5.05
CA LYS A 211 17.16 45.27 -6.17
C LYS A 211 16.75 46.72 -5.94
#